data_AF-A0A0F2PVK5-F1
#
_entry.id   AF-A0A0F2PVK5-F1
#
_cell.length_a   1.000
_cell.length_b   1.000
_cell.length_c   1.000
_cell.angle_alpha   90.00
_cell.angle_beta   90.00
_cell.angle_gamma   90.00
#
_symmetry.space_group_name_H-M   'P 1'
#
loop_
_entity.id
_entity.type
_entity.pdbx_description
1 polymer ?
#
loop_
_entity_poly.entity_id
_entity_poly.type
_entity_poly.pdbx_seq_one_letter_code
_entity_poly.pdbx_strand_id
1 'polypeptide(L)'
;METELATWHFVVAGIAFALFGVLAHVFRAVFNLFPDKLSDTPAVNILVSDGYSWGDHLWGVEYDDAGYYRLDSLRNLRLSVVFTVLGGLGAMVLVDGAALGIATLIDVGISGLVDLFWRRLAELTG
;
A
#
# COMPACT_ATOMS: atom_id res chain seq x y z
N MET A 1 25.73 -12.13 3.30
CA MET A 1 25.43 -12.43 1.89
C MET A 1 25.23 -11.09 1.22
N GLU A 2 25.95 -10.79 0.14
CA GLU A 2 25.66 -9.58 -0.64
C GLU A 2 24.34 -9.81 -1.38
N THR A 3 23.40 -8.87 -1.27
CA THR A 3 22.11 -8.97 -1.98
C THR A 3 22.34 -8.74 -3.47
N GLU A 4 21.99 -9.72 -4.28
CA GLU A 4 21.98 -9.61 -5.73
C GLU A 4 20.54 -9.35 -6.22
N LEU A 5 20.33 -8.26 -6.95
CA LEU A 5 19.01 -7.93 -7.48
C LEU A 5 18.58 -8.96 -8.53
N ALA A 6 17.48 -9.65 -8.25
CA ALA A 6 16.87 -10.66 -9.13
C ALA A 6 15.37 -10.44 -9.33
N THR A 7 14.81 -10.99 -10.42
CA THR A 7 13.40 -10.82 -10.79
C THR A 7 12.41 -11.21 -9.69
N TRP A 8 12.73 -12.22 -8.88
CA TRP A 8 11.84 -12.65 -7.80
C TRP A 8 11.64 -11.58 -6.72
N HIS A 9 12.60 -10.66 -6.52
CA HIS A 9 12.45 -9.53 -5.60
C HIS A 9 11.31 -8.61 -6.04
N PHE A 10 11.13 -8.39 -7.34
CA PHE A 10 10.02 -7.59 -7.86
C PHE A 10 8.66 -8.28 -7.64
N VAL A 11 8.63 -9.62 -7.71
CA VAL A 11 7.41 -10.40 -7.41
C VAL A 11 7.05 -10.27 -5.93
N VAL A 12 8.02 -10.48 -5.04
CA VAL A 12 7.81 -10.36 -3.59
C VAL A 12 7.47 -8.93 -3.19
N ALA A 13 8.16 -7.93 -3.75
CA ALA A 13 7.84 -6.53 -3.56
C ALA A 13 6.43 -6.20 -4.04
N GLY A 14 6.00 -6.72 -5.20
CA GLY A 14 4.65 -6.55 -5.70
C GLY A 14 3.58 -7.08 -4.73
N ILE A 15 3.81 -8.24 -4.12
CA ILE A 15 2.92 -8.79 -3.08
C ILE A 15 2.92 -7.89 -1.84
N ALA A 16 4.10 -7.45 -1.38
CA ALA A 16 4.22 -6.55 -0.22
C ALA A 16 3.51 -5.21 -0.47
N PHE A 17 3.69 -4.60 -1.65
CA PHE A 17 3.00 -3.37 -2.02
C PHE A 17 1.48 -3.57 -2.15
N ALA A 18 1.02 -4.73 -2.62
CA ALA A 18 -0.40 -5.03 -2.61
C ALA A 18 -0.96 -5.06 -1.18
N LEU A 19 -0.25 -5.68 -0.23
CA LEU A 19 -0.61 -5.66 1.18
C LEU A 19 -0.60 -4.25 1.76
N PHE A 20 0.39 -3.43 1.41
CA PHE A 20 0.42 -2.01 1.81
C PHE A 20 -0.74 -1.22 1.21
N GLY A 21 -1.18 -1.53 -0.01
CA GLY A 21 -2.39 -0.93 -0.59
C GLY A 21 -3.66 -1.33 0.14
N VAL A 22 -3.79 -2.60 0.56
CA VAL A 22 -4.90 -3.03 1.43
C VAL A 22 -4.88 -2.25 2.75
N LEU A 23 -3.70 -2.11 3.37
CA LEU A 23 -3.56 -1.33 4.59
C LEU A 23 -3.91 0.14 4.35
N ALA A 24 -3.40 0.77 3.30
CA ALA A 24 -3.68 2.16 2.96
C ALA A 24 -5.19 2.41 2.76
N HIS A 25 -5.88 1.49 2.09
CA HIS A 25 -7.33 1.50 1.95
C HIS A 25 -8.04 1.48 3.31
N VAL A 26 -7.68 0.54 4.19
CA VAL A 26 -8.26 0.44 5.54
C VAL A 26 -7.94 1.68 6.36
N PHE A 27 -6.70 2.18 6.30
CA PHE A 27 -6.26 3.32 7.09
C PHE A 27 -7.04 4.58 6.74
N ARG A 28 -7.18 4.89 5.44
CA ARG A 28 -7.98 6.04 4.98
C ARG A 28 -9.45 5.89 5.39
N ALA A 29 -10.01 4.69 5.26
CA ALA A 29 -11.43 4.46 5.57
C ALA A 29 -11.76 4.52 7.08
N VAL A 30 -10.85 4.06 7.94
CA VAL A 30 -11.13 3.88 9.38
C VAL A 30 -10.62 5.06 10.22
N PHE A 31 -9.48 5.65 9.85
CA PHE A 31 -8.83 6.67 10.69
C PHE A 31 -9.02 8.10 10.21
N ASN A 32 -9.72 8.33 9.09
CA ASN A 32 -10.13 9.69 8.73
C ASN A 32 -11.19 10.20 9.70
N LEU A 33 -10.82 11.19 10.50
CA LEU A 33 -11.70 11.85 11.47
C LEU A 33 -12.73 12.78 10.81
N PHE A 34 -12.43 13.28 9.61
CA PHE A 34 -13.25 14.22 8.86
C PHE A 34 -13.63 13.62 7.50
N PRO A 35 -14.82 13.96 6.97
CA PRO A 35 -15.26 13.44 5.69
C PRO A 35 -14.38 13.99 4.56
N ASP A 36 -13.99 13.09 3.65
CA ASP A 36 -13.19 13.44 2.48
C ASP A 36 -14.01 14.29 1.49
N LYS A 37 -15.29 13.96 1.27
CA LYS A 37 -16.19 14.65 0.35
C LYS A 37 -17.22 15.49 1.12
N LEU A 38 -17.18 16.81 0.93
CA LEU A 38 -18.05 17.78 1.63
C LEU A 38 -19.22 18.31 0.79
N SER A 39 -19.16 18.17 -0.53
CA SER A 39 -20.13 18.69 -1.49
C SER A 39 -20.30 17.75 -2.67
N ASP A 40 -21.42 17.83 -3.39
CA ASP A 40 -21.57 17.16 -4.68
C ASP A 40 -20.86 17.87 -5.84
N THR A 41 -20.35 19.08 -5.61
CA THR A 41 -19.54 19.80 -6.59
C THR A 41 -18.07 19.43 -6.44
N PRO A 42 -17.44 18.71 -7.40
CA PRO A 42 -16.06 18.26 -7.27
C PRO A 42 -15.08 19.41 -7.01
N ALA A 43 -15.25 20.53 -7.72
CA ALA A 43 -14.40 21.72 -7.57
C ALA A 43 -14.43 22.31 -6.15
N VAL A 44 -15.56 22.23 -5.45
CA VAL A 44 -15.67 22.69 -4.06
C VAL A 44 -14.87 21.79 -3.16
N ASN A 45 -15.03 20.46 -3.28
CA ASN A 45 -14.24 19.50 -2.47
C ASN A 45 -12.75 19.70 -2.66
N ILE A 46 -12.30 19.87 -3.89
CA ILE A 46 -10.87 20.05 -4.21
C ILE A 46 -10.30 21.33 -3.60
N LEU A 47 -11.12 22.37 -3.44
CA LEU A 47 -10.69 23.64 -2.87
C LEU A 47 -10.66 23.62 -1.33
N VAL A 48 -11.54 22.83 -0.69
CA VAL A 48 -11.80 22.95 0.75
C VAL A 48 -11.56 21.67 1.55
N SER A 49 -11.30 20.53 0.90
CA SER A 49 -11.03 19.24 1.55
C SER A 49 -9.64 18.73 1.18
N ASP A 50 -8.81 18.54 2.19
CA ASP A 50 -7.50 17.89 2.04
C ASP A 50 -7.64 16.39 1.73
N GLY A 51 -8.82 15.81 1.99
CA GLY A 51 -9.14 14.40 1.77
C GLY A 51 -9.67 14.10 0.37
N TYR A 52 -9.89 15.09 -0.49
CA TYR A 52 -10.43 14.88 -1.84
C TYR A 52 -9.61 15.59 -2.91
N SER A 53 -9.13 14.84 -3.89
CA SER A 53 -8.28 15.33 -4.97
C SER A 53 -8.93 15.17 -6.35
N TRP A 54 -8.36 15.83 -7.36
CA TRP A 54 -8.70 15.54 -8.77
C TRP A 54 -8.50 14.07 -9.13
N GLY A 55 -7.53 13.40 -8.51
CA GLY A 55 -7.32 11.96 -8.69
C GLY A 55 -8.52 11.16 -8.21
N ASP A 56 -9.03 11.47 -7.02
CA ASP A 56 -10.19 10.78 -6.46
C ASP A 56 -11.43 10.96 -7.36
N HIS A 57 -11.61 12.16 -7.93
CA HIS A 57 -12.67 12.44 -8.89
C HIS A 57 -12.50 11.63 -10.19
N LEU A 58 -11.33 11.70 -10.82
CA LEU A 58 -11.05 11.08 -12.11
C LEU A 58 -11.15 9.55 -12.06
N TRP A 59 -10.66 8.95 -10.97
CA TRP A 59 -10.67 7.50 -10.78
C TRP A 59 -11.97 6.98 -10.15
N GLY A 60 -12.90 7.88 -9.81
CA GLY A 60 -14.23 7.54 -9.33
C GLY A 60 -14.21 6.85 -7.97
N VAL A 61 -13.42 7.39 -7.02
CA VAL A 61 -13.40 6.96 -5.62
C VAL A 61 -14.78 7.11 -5.00
N GLU A 62 -15.20 6.09 -4.26
CA GLU A 62 -16.54 6.00 -3.68
C GLU A 62 -16.56 6.47 -2.23
N TYR A 63 -17.55 7.29 -1.91
CA TYR A 63 -17.78 7.85 -0.59
C TYR A 63 -19.18 7.45 -0.11
N ASP A 64 -19.37 7.38 1.20
CA ASP A 64 -20.69 7.14 1.80
C ASP A 64 -21.53 8.42 1.82
N ASP A 65 -22.77 8.32 2.32
CA ASP A 65 -23.70 9.45 2.38
C ASP A 65 -23.23 10.58 3.30
N ALA A 66 -22.31 10.29 4.23
CA ALA A 66 -21.68 11.26 5.12
C ALA A 66 -20.38 11.85 4.53
N GLY A 67 -19.96 11.39 3.34
CA GLY A 67 -18.77 11.88 2.64
C GLY A 67 -17.47 11.19 3.01
N TYR A 68 -17.49 10.12 3.81
CA TYR A 68 -16.31 9.36 4.18
C TYR A 68 -15.94 8.33 3.12
N TYR A 69 -14.64 8.09 2.96
CA TYR A 69 -14.14 7.05 2.06
C TYR A 69 -14.68 5.67 2.45
N ARG A 70 -15.32 4.97 1.49
CA ARG A 70 -15.98 3.69 1.76
C ARG A 70 -14.99 2.54 1.95
N LEU A 71 -15.02 1.95 3.15
CA LEU A 71 -14.27 0.72 3.49
C LEU A 71 -14.78 -0.52 2.75
N ASP A 72 -16.08 -0.60 2.49
CA ASP A 72 -16.71 -1.76 1.84
C ASP A 72 -16.61 -1.72 0.31
N SER A 73 -16.06 -0.64 -0.26
CA SER A 73 -15.96 -0.47 -1.70
C SER A 73 -14.78 -1.27 -2.29
N LEU A 74 -15.12 -2.28 -3.10
CA LEU A 74 -14.14 -3.05 -3.88
C LEU A 74 -13.40 -2.18 -4.89
N ARG A 75 -14.03 -1.11 -5.41
CA ARG A 75 -13.37 -0.18 -6.32
C ARG A 75 -12.27 0.57 -5.59
N ASN A 76 -12.58 1.13 -4.43
CA ASN A 76 -11.64 1.83 -3.57
C ASN A 76 -10.45 0.95 -3.19
N LEU A 77 -10.73 -0.30 -2.76
CA LEU A 77 -9.70 -1.28 -2.47
C LEU A 77 -8.81 -1.55 -3.68
N ARG A 78 -9.43 -1.81 -4.84
CA ARG A 78 -8.70 -2.05 -6.10
C ARG A 78 -7.81 -0.87 -6.47
N LEU A 79 -8.33 0.36 -6.42
CA LEU A 79 -7.57 1.56 -6.74
C LEU A 79 -6.37 1.69 -5.81
N SER A 80 -6.58 1.56 -4.49
CA SER A 80 -5.51 1.65 -3.51
C SER A 80 -4.42 0.60 -3.77
N VAL A 81 -4.79 -0.66 -3.95
CA VAL A 81 -3.85 -1.75 -4.28
C VAL A 81 -3.10 -1.48 -5.58
N VAL A 82 -3.80 -1.12 -6.66
CA VAL A 82 -3.19 -0.89 -7.97
C VAL A 82 -2.21 0.28 -7.92
N PHE A 83 -2.59 1.41 -7.32
CA PHE A 83 -1.71 2.56 -7.22
C PHE A 83 -0.49 2.29 -6.33
N THR A 84 -0.64 1.58 -5.21
CA THR A 84 0.50 1.22 -4.36
C THR A 84 1.43 0.24 -5.07
N VAL A 85 0.90 -0.77 -5.77
CA VAL A 85 1.72 -1.72 -6.54
C VAL A 85 2.45 -1.04 -7.69
N LEU A 86 1.75 -0.28 -8.53
CA LEU A 86 2.37 0.39 -9.68
C LEU A 86 3.34 1.48 -9.23
N GLY A 87 2.99 2.24 -8.18
CA GLY A 87 3.87 3.25 -7.60
C GLY A 87 5.13 2.64 -6.99
N GLY A 88 5.00 1.57 -6.21
CA GLY A 88 6.12 0.89 -5.58
C GLY A 88 7.06 0.20 -6.59
N LEU A 89 6.50 -0.56 -7.55
CA LEU A 89 7.28 -1.18 -8.62
C LEU A 89 7.87 -0.13 -9.56
N GLY A 90 7.13 0.93 -9.87
CA GLY A 90 7.62 2.06 -10.64
C GLY A 90 8.80 2.74 -9.95
N ALA A 91 8.72 2.95 -8.64
CA ALA A 91 9.83 3.51 -7.86
C ALA A 91 11.07 2.59 -7.89
N MET A 92 10.90 1.27 -7.78
CA MET A 92 12.03 0.33 -7.93
C MET A 92 12.73 0.46 -9.28
N VAL A 93 11.98 0.72 -10.35
CA VAL A 93 12.54 0.84 -11.72
C VAL A 93 13.15 2.21 -11.98
N LEU A 94 12.54 3.28 -11.46
CA LEU A 94 12.81 4.66 -11.87
C LEU A 94 13.66 5.44 -10.86
N VAL A 95 13.78 4.97 -9.61
CA VAL A 95 14.53 5.66 -8.56
C VAL A 95 15.82 4.92 -8.27
N ASP A 96 16.95 5.61 -8.44
CA ASP A 96 18.28 5.07 -8.20
C ASP A 96 18.42 4.48 -6.79
N GLY A 97 18.89 3.23 -6.73
CA GLY A 97 19.08 2.49 -5.48
C GLY A 97 17.81 1.91 -4.85
N ALA A 98 16.62 2.28 -5.30
CA ALA A 98 15.36 1.81 -4.70
C ALA A 98 15.18 0.29 -4.83
N ALA A 99 15.44 -0.27 -6.02
CA ALA A 99 15.35 -1.71 -6.25
C ALA A 99 16.30 -2.50 -5.33
N LEU A 100 17.57 -2.09 -5.23
CA LEU A 100 18.56 -2.78 -4.41
C LEU A 100 18.23 -2.66 -2.91
N GLY A 101 17.79 -1.48 -2.46
CA GLY A 101 17.36 -1.27 -1.09
C GLY A 101 16.17 -2.16 -0.71
N ILE A 102 15.15 -2.23 -1.57
CA ILE A 102 13.98 -3.08 -1.35
C ILE A 102 14.36 -4.57 -1.40
N ALA A 103 15.21 -4.99 -2.34
CA ALA A 103 15.72 -6.36 -2.39
C ALA A 103 16.45 -6.74 -1.09
N THR A 104 17.27 -5.83 -0.56
CA THR A 104 17.99 -6.03 0.71
C THR A 104 17.02 -6.20 1.87
N LEU A 105 15.97 -5.38 1.94
CA LEU A 105 14.93 -5.50 2.97
C LEU A 105 14.18 -6.84 2.88
N ILE A 106 13.90 -7.31 1.67
CA ILE A 106 13.26 -8.60 1.42
C ILE A 106 14.16 -9.75 1.92
N ASP A 107 15.43 -9.76 1.52
CA ASP A 107 16.40 -10.79 1.94
C ASP A 107 16.56 -10.84 3.46
N VAL A 108 16.74 -9.68 4.09
CA VAL A 108 16.88 -9.57 5.55
C VAL A 108 15.60 -10.01 6.25
N GLY A 109 14.43 -9.60 5.74
CA GLY A 109 13.13 -9.96 6.29
C GLY A 109 12.88 -11.47 6.23
N ILE A 110 13.09 -12.09 5.08
CA ILE A 110 12.91 -13.54 4.89
C ILE A 110 13.89 -14.30 5.77
N SER A 111 15.17 -13.92 5.78
CA SER A 111 16.19 -14.56 6.61
C SER A 111 15.82 -14.49 8.10
N GLY A 112 15.36 -13.32 8.56
CA GLY A 112 14.91 -13.14 9.94
C GLY A 112 13.70 -14.00 10.32
N LEU A 113 12.75 -14.18 9.40
CA LEU A 113 11.60 -15.07 9.63
C LEU A 113 12.01 -16.55 9.70
N VAL A 114 12.93 -16.98 8.83
CA VAL A 114 13.47 -18.34 8.83
C VAL A 114 14.24 -18.61 10.13
N ASP A 115 15.07 -17.67 10.57
CA ASP A 115 15.79 -17.76 11.84
C ASP A 115 14.84 -17.86 13.03
N LEU A 116 13.79 -17.04 13.05
CA LEU A 116 12.77 -17.09 14.09
C LEU A 116 12.07 -18.44 14.11
N PHE A 117 11.69 -18.97 12.94
CA PHE A 117 11.04 -20.27 12.82
C PHE A 117 11.89 -21.39 13.42
N TRP A 118 13.16 -21.48 13.04
CA TRP A 118 14.04 -22.53 13.55
C TRP A 118 14.33 -22.41 15.04
N ARG A 119 14.46 -21.18 15.56
CA ARG A 119 14.58 -20.95 17.00
C ARG A 119 13.37 -21.47 17.75
N ARG A 120 12.16 -21.15 17.27
CA ARG A 120 10.91 -21.63 17.89
C ARG A 120 10.76 -23.15 17.80
N LEU A 121 11.15 -23.76 16.69
CA LEU A 121 11.11 -25.21 16.58
C LEU A 121 12.06 -25.87 17.59
N ALA A 122 13.29 -25.38 17.68
CA ALA A 122 14.28 -25.90 18.63
C ALA A 122 13.78 -25.81 20.09
N GLU A 123 13.13 -24.70 20.47
CA GLU A 123 12.49 -24.52 21.78
C GLU A 123 11.35 -25.51 22.06
N LEU A 124 10.67 -26.02 21.03
CA LEU A 124 9.52 -26.93 21.18
C LEU A 124 9.92 -28.41 21.14
N THR A 125 11.09 -28.73 20.59
CA THR A 125 11.55 -30.12 20.39
C THR A 125 12.68 -30.55 21.34
N GLY A 126 13.25 -29.62 22.11
CA GLY A 126 14.28 -29.89 23.13
C GLY A 126 13.70 -29.86 24.54
#